data_AF-A0A2K6PKY8-F1
#
_entry.id   AF-A0A2K6PKY8-F1
#
_cell.length_a   1.000
_cell.length_b   1.000
_cell.length_c   1.000
_cell.angle_alpha   90.00
_cell.angle_beta   90.00
_cell.angle_gamma   90.00
#
_symmetry.space_group_name_H-M   'P 1'
#
loop_
_entity.id
_entity.type
_entity.pdbx_description
1 polymer ?
#
loop_
_entity_poly.entity_id
_entity_poly.type
_entity_poly.pdbx_seq_one_letter_code
_entity_poly.pdbx_strand_id
1 'polypeptide(L)'
;MGYLRIFSPHPTKTGDGAQAEDLLLEVDLRDPVLQVEVGKFVSGTEMLHLAVLHSRKLCVYSVSGTLGNVEHGNQYQMKLMYEHNLQRTACNMTYGSFGGIKGRDLICIQSMDGMLMVFEQESYAFGRFLPGFLLPGPLAYSSRTDSFITVSSCRQVESYK
;
A
#
# COMPACT_ATOMS: atom_id res chain seq x y z
N MET A 1 10.23 -14.02 -2.74
CA MET A 1 9.37 -14.41 -1.60
C MET A 1 8.28 -13.34 -1.47
N GLY A 2 7.01 -13.76 -1.36
CA GLY A 2 5.84 -12.87 -1.36
C GLY A 2 4.90 -13.12 -0.18
N TYR A 3 5.43 -13.61 0.94
CA TYR A 3 4.64 -13.89 2.14
C TYR A 3 4.20 -12.60 2.80
N LEU A 4 2.89 -12.38 2.86
CA LEU A 4 2.25 -11.35 3.65
C LEU A 4 1.71 -11.98 4.94
N ARG A 5 2.03 -11.35 6.08
CA ARG A 5 1.58 -11.79 7.41
C ARG A 5 0.89 -10.65 8.14
N ILE A 6 -0.23 -10.93 8.78
CA ILE A 6 -0.94 -9.99 9.67
C ILE A 6 -0.90 -10.59 11.07
N PHE A 7 -0.50 -9.78 12.05
CA PHE A 7 -0.38 -10.20 13.44
C PHE A 7 -1.27 -9.35 14.34
N SER A 8 -1.73 -9.94 15.43
CA SER A 8 -2.32 -9.23 16.56
C SER A 8 -1.69 -9.78 17.83
N PRO A 9 -0.51 -9.26 18.21
CA PRO A 9 0.24 -9.80 19.35
C PRO A 9 -0.50 -9.55 20.65
N HIS A 10 -0.65 -10.59 21.46
CA HIS A 10 -1.22 -10.50 22.81
C HIS A 10 -0.11 -10.48 23.87
N PRO A 11 -0.32 -9.76 25.00
CA PRO A 11 0.67 -9.74 26.07
C PRO A 11 0.86 -11.16 26.65
N THR A 12 2.05 -11.71 26.52
CA THR A 12 2.41 -12.99 27.14
C THR A 12 2.84 -12.80 28.59
N LYS A 13 2.58 -13.79 29.44
CA LYS A 13 3.18 -13.85 30.78
C LYS A 13 4.69 -14.06 30.62
N THR A 14 5.50 -13.46 31.48
CA THR A 14 6.98 -13.63 31.45
C THR A 14 7.35 -15.11 31.49
N GLY A 15 7.89 -15.61 30.39
CA GLY A 15 8.33 -17.01 30.23
C GLY A 15 7.67 -17.78 29.09
N ASP A 16 6.54 -17.31 28.56
CA ASP A 16 5.93 -17.89 27.35
C ASP A 16 6.52 -17.24 26.09
N GLY A 17 6.93 -18.08 25.13
CA GLY A 17 7.34 -17.63 23.79
C GLY A 17 6.18 -17.00 23.00
N ALA A 18 6.47 -16.51 21.79
CA ALA A 18 5.43 -16.02 20.88
C ALA A 18 4.39 -17.12 20.62
N GLN A 19 3.10 -16.80 20.77
CA GLN A 19 2.03 -17.79 20.66
C GLN A 19 1.53 -17.88 19.21
N ALA A 20 1.16 -19.09 18.77
CA ALA A 20 0.68 -19.32 17.40
C ALA A 20 -0.58 -18.48 17.05
N GLU A 21 -1.33 -18.06 18.06
CA GLU A 21 -2.53 -17.23 17.95
C GLU A 21 -2.23 -15.77 17.59
N ASP A 22 -0.98 -15.31 17.72
CA ASP A 22 -0.58 -13.95 17.35
C ASP A 22 -0.56 -13.74 15.82
N LEU A 23 -0.43 -14.81 15.03
CA LEU A 23 -0.50 -14.79 13.56
C LEU A 23 -1.96 -14.96 13.10
N LEU A 24 -2.58 -13.88 12.63
CA LEU A 24 -3.96 -13.89 12.18
C LEU A 24 -4.12 -14.44 10.76
N LEU A 25 -3.18 -14.11 9.88
CA LEU A 25 -3.23 -14.45 8.46
C LEU A 25 -1.80 -14.59 7.92
N GLU A 26 -1.56 -15.65 7.13
CA GLU A 26 -0.39 -15.78 6.26
C GLU A 26 -0.84 -16.15 4.86
N VAL A 27 -0.40 -15.40 3.85
CA VAL A 27 -0.68 -15.68 2.44
C VAL A 27 0.61 -15.53 1.62
N ASP A 28 0.92 -16.52 0.78
CA ASP A 28 1.96 -16.39 -0.23
C ASP A 28 1.39 -15.76 -1.50
N LEU A 29 1.73 -14.49 -1.74
CA LEU A 29 1.30 -13.73 -2.93
C LEU A 29 2.07 -14.10 -4.19
N ARG A 30 3.04 -15.02 -4.10
CA ARG A 30 3.88 -15.53 -5.20
C ARG A 30 4.78 -14.49 -5.88
N ASP A 31 4.67 -13.22 -5.52
CA ASP A 31 5.46 -12.11 -6.04
C ASP A 31 6.12 -11.30 -4.91
N PRO A 32 7.32 -10.72 -5.12
CA PRO A 32 7.95 -9.83 -4.14
C PRO A 32 7.03 -8.67 -3.75
N VAL A 33 6.87 -8.45 -2.44
CA VAL A 33 6.16 -7.30 -1.88
C VAL A 33 7.17 -6.19 -1.64
N LEU A 34 7.02 -5.07 -2.34
CA LEU A 34 7.89 -3.89 -2.21
C LEU A 34 7.44 -2.98 -1.06
N GLN A 35 6.12 -2.78 -0.95
CA GLN A 35 5.52 -1.88 0.03
C GLN A 35 4.08 -2.31 0.29
N VAL A 36 3.60 -2.07 1.52
CA VAL A 36 2.20 -2.25 1.93
C VAL A 36 1.69 -0.97 2.56
N GLU A 37 0.43 -0.62 2.28
CA GLU A 37 -0.22 0.57 2.85
C GLU A 37 -1.67 0.27 3.21
N VAL A 38 -2.23 1.03 4.15
CA VAL A 38 -3.63 0.89 4.59
C VAL A 38 -4.36 2.22 4.46
N GLY A 39 -5.48 2.23 3.72
CA GLY A 39 -6.23 3.45 3.43
C GLY A 39 -7.58 3.20 2.78
N LYS A 40 -8.30 4.28 2.43
CA LYS A 40 -9.64 4.25 1.82
C LYS A 40 -9.54 4.06 0.31
N PHE A 41 -9.06 2.90 -0.11
CA PHE A 41 -8.68 2.63 -1.50
C PHE A 41 -9.80 2.11 -2.42
N VAL A 42 -11.00 1.82 -1.91
CA VAL A 42 -12.13 1.30 -2.71
C VAL A 42 -13.25 2.33 -2.79
N SER A 43 -13.78 2.55 -4.00
CA SER A 43 -14.84 3.54 -4.22
C SER A 43 -16.16 3.13 -3.56
N GLY A 44 -16.94 4.12 -3.12
CA GLY A 44 -18.24 3.89 -2.47
C GLY A 44 -18.20 3.42 -1.02
N THR A 45 -17.02 3.36 -0.39
CA THR A 45 -16.86 3.00 1.03
C THR A 45 -15.74 3.78 1.69
N GLU A 46 -15.87 4.04 3.00
CA GLU A 46 -14.80 4.63 3.82
C GLU A 46 -14.01 3.58 4.62
N MET A 47 -14.27 2.30 4.38
CA MET A 47 -13.55 1.20 5.03
C MET A 47 -12.08 1.19 4.60
N LEU A 48 -11.22 0.78 5.54
CA LEU A 48 -9.80 0.60 5.27
C LEU A 48 -9.56 -0.67 4.44
N HIS A 49 -8.65 -0.57 3.49
CA HIS A 49 -8.22 -1.65 2.61
C HIS A 49 -6.70 -1.72 2.60
N LEU A 50 -6.16 -2.89 2.28
CA LEU A 50 -4.73 -3.14 2.19
C LEU A 50 -4.28 -2.99 0.73
N ALA A 51 -3.42 -2.02 0.45
CA ALA A 51 -2.70 -1.93 -0.82
C ALA A 51 -1.37 -2.67 -0.71
N VAL A 52 -1.07 -3.53 -1.69
CA VAL A 52 0.18 -4.27 -1.80
C VAL A 52 0.84 -3.92 -3.14
N LEU A 53 2.02 -3.32 -3.07
CA LEU A 53 2.82 -3.00 -4.24
C LEU A 53 3.78 -4.14 -4.55
N HIS A 54 3.67 -4.67 -5.76
CA HIS A 54 4.67 -5.55 -6.36
C HIS A 54 5.48 -4.81 -7.41
N SER A 55 6.48 -5.47 -7.98
CA SER A 55 7.33 -4.87 -9.02
C SER A 55 6.54 -4.42 -10.25
N ARG A 56 5.52 -5.17 -10.69
CA ARG A 56 4.77 -4.94 -11.93
C ARG A 56 3.25 -4.89 -11.76
N LYS A 57 2.75 -4.87 -10.53
CA LYS A 57 1.32 -4.72 -10.24
C LYS A 57 1.08 -4.05 -8.88
N LEU A 58 -0.04 -3.36 -8.76
CA LEU A 58 -0.61 -2.91 -7.49
C LEU A 58 -1.89 -3.71 -7.24
N CYS A 59 -1.97 -4.39 -6.11
CA CYS A 59 -3.14 -5.16 -5.72
C CYS A 59 -3.78 -4.52 -4.48
N VAL A 60 -5.10 -4.32 -4.52
CA VAL A 60 -5.85 -3.82 -3.34
C VAL A 60 -6.76 -4.92 -2.83
N TYR A 61 -6.65 -5.19 -1.53
CA TYR A 61 -7.35 -6.26 -0.85
C TYR A 61 -8.25 -5.74 0.25
N SER A 62 -9.40 -6.37 0.41
CA SER A 62 -10.19 -6.31 1.62
C SER A 62 -9.74 -7.43 2.56
N VAL A 63 -9.50 -7.09 3.82
CA VAL A 63 -9.20 -8.05 4.89
C VAL A 63 -10.42 -8.12 5.80
N SER A 64 -10.96 -9.32 5.98
CA SER A 64 -12.13 -9.55 6.82
C SER A 64 -11.90 -10.75 7.74
N GLY A 65 -12.33 -10.64 9.00
CA GLY A 65 -12.34 -11.75 9.94
C GLY A 65 -13.77 -12.24 10.19
N THR A 66 -13.96 -13.54 10.17
CA THR A 66 -15.19 -14.21 10.60
C THR A 66 -14.94 -14.81 11.98
N LEU A 67 -15.71 -14.37 12.97
CA LEU A 67 -15.70 -14.96 14.31
C LEU A 67 -16.27 -16.38 14.23
N GLY A 68 -15.47 -17.38 14.60
CA GLY A 68 -15.92 -18.76 14.65
C GLY A 68 -16.76 -19.01 15.90
N ASN A 69 -17.89 -19.71 15.76
CA ASN A 69 -18.77 -20.03 16.90
C ASN A 69 -18.34 -21.26 17.72
N VAL A 70 -17.46 -22.15 17.22
CA VAL A 70 -16.95 -23.32 17.96
C VAL A 70 -15.61 -23.82 17.39
N GLU A 71 -14.73 -24.34 18.27
CA GLU A 71 -13.54 -25.22 18.11
C GLU A 71 -12.44 -24.94 17.05
N HIS A 72 -12.65 -24.11 16.03
CA HIS A 72 -11.66 -23.85 14.96
C HIS A 72 -11.15 -22.41 14.85
N GLY A 73 -11.37 -21.58 15.88
CA GLY A 73 -10.80 -20.25 16.00
C GLY A 73 -11.36 -19.21 15.01
N ASN A 74 -10.85 -17.98 15.08
CA ASN A 74 -11.21 -16.90 14.17
C ASN A 74 -10.59 -17.15 12.78
N GLN A 75 -11.38 -17.03 11.72
CA GLN A 75 -10.88 -17.17 10.35
C GLN A 75 -10.73 -15.81 9.70
N TYR A 76 -9.50 -15.45 9.31
CA TYR A 76 -9.23 -14.26 8.51
C TYR A 76 -9.09 -14.63 7.05
N GLN A 77 -9.64 -13.81 6.18
CA GLN A 77 -9.52 -13.96 4.72
C GLN A 77 -9.10 -12.64 4.09
N MET A 78 -8.39 -12.75 2.97
CA MET A 78 -7.98 -11.63 2.15
C MET A 78 -8.59 -11.78 0.75
N LYS A 79 -9.40 -10.80 0.34
CA LYS A 79 -10.10 -10.80 -0.94
C LYS A 79 -9.53 -9.70 -1.84
N LEU A 80 -9.10 -10.06 -3.05
CA LEU A 80 -8.68 -9.09 -4.05
C LEU A 80 -9.90 -8.27 -4.50
N MET A 81 -9.80 -6.94 -4.36
CA MET A 81 -10.83 -6.00 -4.79
C MET A 81 -10.59 -5.58 -6.24
N TYR A 82 -9.35 -5.16 -6.53
CA TYR A 82 -8.90 -4.85 -7.88
C TYR A 82 -7.37 -4.95 -7.98
N GLU A 83 -6.88 -5.01 -9.21
CA GLU A 83 -5.46 -5.06 -9.55
C GLU A 83 -5.17 -4.10 -10.71
N HIS A 84 -4.09 -3.33 -10.57
CA HIS A 84 -3.53 -2.53 -11.66
C HIS A 84 -2.24 -3.16 -12.17
N ASN A 85 -2.20 -3.45 -13.47
CA ASN A 85 -0.99 -3.88 -14.15
C ASN A 85 -0.10 -2.67 -14.47
N LEU A 86 1.16 -2.71 -14.04
CA LEU A 86 2.09 -1.61 -14.22
C LEU A 86 2.92 -1.79 -15.50
N GLN A 87 2.88 -0.76 -16.34
CA GLN A 87 3.70 -0.68 -17.56
C GLN A 87 5.19 -0.50 -17.25
N ARG A 88 5.52 -0.05 -16.04
CA ARG A 88 6.88 0.19 -15.56
C ARG A 88 7.10 -0.50 -14.22
N THR A 89 8.35 -0.86 -13.94
CA THR A 89 8.71 -1.43 -12.64
C THR A 89 8.59 -0.37 -11.55
N ALA A 90 7.86 -0.65 -10.48
CA ALA A 90 7.70 0.25 -9.35
C ALA A 90 8.95 0.27 -8.45
N CYS A 91 9.20 1.42 -7.83
CA CYS A 91 10.17 1.58 -6.74
C CYS A 91 9.45 1.60 -5.38
N ASN A 92 8.54 2.55 -5.20
CA ASN A 92 7.77 2.78 -3.97
C ASN A 92 6.42 3.44 -4.32
N MET A 93 5.60 3.71 -3.30
CA MET A 93 4.36 4.46 -3.43
C MET A 93 4.11 5.37 -2.22
N THR A 94 3.18 6.30 -2.38
CA THR A 94 2.53 7.04 -1.29
C THR A 94 1.04 7.09 -1.56
N TYR A 95 0.25 7.44 -0.56
CA TYR A 95 -1.19 7.64 -0.72
C TYR A 95 -1.68 8.91 -0.04
N GLY A 96 -2.91 9.29 -0.35
CA GLY A 96 -3.64 10.34 0.36
C GLY A 96 -4.75 10.97 -0.48
N SER A 97 -5.38 11.97 0.10
CA SER A 97 -6.44 12.74 -0.55
C SER A 97 -5.87 13.81 -1.51
N PHE A 98 -5.28 13.38 -2.63
CA PHE A 98 -4.72 14.29 -3.65
C PHE A 98 -5.82 15.22 -4.18
N GLY A 99 -5.53 16.52 -4.33
CA GLY A 99 -6.52 17.50 -4.78
C GLY A 99 -7.58 17.85 -3.74
N GLY A 100 -7.38 17.48 -2.46
CA GLY A 100 -8.31 17.82 -1.36
C GLY A 100 -9.63 17.05 -1.34
N ILE A 101 -9.68 15.90 -2.01
CA ILE A 101 -10.83 14.98 -2.01
C ILE A 101 -11.14 14.46 -0.59
N LYS A 102 -12.42 14.25 -0.28
CA LYS A 102 -12.85 13.75 1.04
C LYS A 102 -13.31 12.30 0.95
N GLY A 103 -13.06 11.54 2.02
CA GLY A 103 -13.59 10.18 2.18
C GLY A 103 -12.91 9.09 1.34
N ARG A 104 -11.83 9.42 0.60
CA ARG A 104 -11.10 8.47 -0.25
C ARG A 104 -9.62 8.80 -0.29
N ASP A 105 -8.81 7.77 -0.45
CA ASP A 105 -7.36 7.87 -0.64
C ASP A 105 -6.99 7.41 -2.04
N LEU A 106 -6.18 8.23 -2.71
CA LEU A 106 -5.57 7.93 -4.00
C LEU A 106 -4.16 7.40 -3.78
N ILE A 107 -3.63 6.67 -4.75
CA ILE A 107 -2.28 6.10 -4.68
C ILE A 107 -1.42 6.71 -5.78
N CYS A 108 -0.20 7.12 -5.42
CA CYS A 108 0.83 7.51 -6.37
C CYS A 108 1.98 6.53 -6.28
N ILE A 109 2.35 5.93 -7.41
CA ILE A 109 3.49 5.01 -7.53
C ILE A 109 4.63 5.74 -8.23
N GLN A 110 5.82 5.68 -7.66
CA GLN A 110 7.06 6.08 -8.34
C GLN A 110 7.65 4.86 -9.04
N SER A 111 7.87 4.93 -10.34
CA SER A 111 8.60 3.90 -11.08
C SER A 111 10.12 4.01 -10.87
N MET A 112 10.82 2.92 -11.18
CA MET A 112 12.29 2.84 -11.13
C MET A 112 12.98 3.85 -12.06
N ASP A 113 12.31 4.30 -13.12
CA ASP A 113 12.79 5.31 -14.08
C ASP A 113 12.17 6.71 -13.85
N GLY A 114 11.54 6.94 -12.71
CA GLY A 114 11.17 8.29 -12.26
C GLY A 114 9.82 8.81 -12.76
N MET A 115 8.94 7.95 -13.25
CA MET A 115 7.56 8.31 -13.56
C MET A 115 6.70 8.19 -12.30
N LEU A 116 5.99 9.27 -11.96
CA LEU A 116 4.87 9.23 -11.02
C LEU A 116 3.62 8.78 -11.76
N MET A 117 2.97 7.73 -11.29
CA MET A 117 1.72 7.19 -11.81
C MET A 117 0.65 7.32 -10.73
N VAL A 118 -0.42 8.06 -11.02
CA VAL A 118 -1.52 8.32 -10.08
C VAL A 118 -2.71 7.44 -10.41
N PHE A 119 -3.25 6.80 -9.38
CA PHE A 119 -4.39 5.89 -9.44
C PHE A 119 -5.51 6.41 -8.54
N GLU A 120 -6.68 6.61 -9.15
CA GLU A 120 -7.95 6.89 -8.50
C GLU A 120 -8.67 5.58 -8.24
N GLN A 121 -8.32 4.92 -7.13
CA GLN A 121 -8.93 3.67 -6.70
C GLN A 121 -8.85 2.62 -7.82
N GLU A 122 -9.99 2.21 -8.40
CA GLU A 122 -10.06 1.22 -9.48
C GLU A 122 -9.57 1.74 -10.85
N SER A 123 -9.26 3.03 -10.98
CA SER A 123 -8.89 3.66 -12.27
C SER A 123 -7.49 4.27 -12.25
N TYR A 124 -6.74 4.06 -13.34
CA TYR A 124 -5.53 4.85 -13.60
C TYR A 124 -5.92 6.26 -14.05
N ALA A 125 -5.35 7.28 -13.42
CA ALA A 125 -5.65 8.67 -13.76
C ALA A 125 -4.68 9.19 -14.82
N PHE A 126 -3.41 9.31 -14.46
CA PHE A 126 -2.35 9.82 -15.34
C PHE A 126 -0.97 9.48 -14.80
N GLY A 127 0.08 9.84 -15.55
CA GLY A 127 1.43 9.83 -15.04
C GLY A 127 2.33 10.87 -15.68
N ARG A 128 3.37 11.25 -14.94
CA ARG A 128 4.31 12.32 -15.28
C ARG A 128 5.72 11.93 -14.86
N PHE A 129 6.71 12.28 -15.68
CA PHE A 129 8.11 12.07 -15.32
C PHE A 129 8.59 13.17 -14.38
N LEU A 130 9.33 12.77 -13.35
CA LEU A 130 10.08 13.68 -12.50
C LEU A 130 11.23 14.31 -13.32
N PRO A 131 11.40 15.64 -13.29
CA PRO A 131 12.55 16.27 -13.90
C PRO A 131 13.82 15.96 -13.09
N GLY A 132 15.00 16.04 -13.73
CA GLY A 132 16.28 15.87 -13.03
C GLY A 132 16.50 14.47 -12.42
N PHE A 133 15.77 13.46 -12.90
CA PHE A 133 15.83 12.11 -12.36
C PHE A 133 17.13 11.38 -12.73
N LEU A 134 17.69 10.64 -11.77
CA LEU A 134 18.79 9.70 -11.98
C LEU A 134 18.52 8.36 -11.28
N LEU A 135 18.23 8.41 -9.98
CA LEU A 135 17.80 7.27 -9.16
C LEU A 135 16.55 7.65 -8.35
N PRO A 136 15.64 6.69 -8.07
CA PRO A 136 14.45 6.96 -7.29
C PRO A 136 14.80 7.24 -5.82
N GLY A 137 14.25 8.35 -5.31
CA GLY A 137 14.33 8.73 -3.89
C GLY A 137 13.05 8.38 -3.13
N PRO A 138 12.95 8.77 -1.85
CA PRO A 138 11.69 8.66 -1.12
C PRO A 138 10.62 9.57 -1.72
N LEU A 139 9.35 9.19 -1.59
CA LEU A 139 8.19 9.96 -2.04
C LEU A 139 7.15 10.03 -0.92
N ALA A 140 6.61 11.22 -0.66
CA ALA A 140 5.52 11.44 0.28
C ALA A 140 4.53 12.46 -0.28
N TYR A 141 3.33 12.50 0.28
CA TYR A 141 2.32 13.51 -0.05
C TYR A 141 1.97 14.36 1.17
N SER A 142 1.88 15.68 0.98
CA SER A 142 1.44 16.65 1.99
C SER A 142 0.04 17.13 1.66
N SER A 143 -0.94 16.74 2.47
CA SER A 143 -2.34 17.17 2.32
C SER A 143 -2.57 18.65 2.62
N ARG A 144 -1.72 19.26 3.46
CA ARG A 144 -1.84 20.69 3.82
C ARG A 144 -1.52 21.61 2.65
N THR A 145 -0.54 21.23 1.83
CA THR A 145 -0.07 22.02 0.69
C THR A 145 -0.52 21.46 -0.66
N ASP A 146 -1.15 20.28 -0.64
CA ASP A 146 -1.53 19.50 -1.81
C ASP A 146 -0.34 19.31 -2.75
N SER A 147 0.69 18.61 -2.26
CA SER A 147 1.96 18.47 -2.99
C SER A 147 2.64 17.13 -2.73
N PHE A 148 3.27 16.59 -3.76
CA PHE A 148 4.22 15.49 -3.66
C PHE A 148 5.60 16.01 -3.29
N ILE A 149 6.19 15.43 -2.26
CA ILE A 149 7.52 15.78 -1.76
C ILE A 149 8.44 14.58 -2.01
N THR A 150 9.58 14.83 -2.65
CA THR A 150 10.60 13.82 -2.92
C THR A 150 12.00 14.40 -2.73
N VAL A 151 13.01 13.53 -2.78
CA VAL A 151 14.42 13.94 -2.76
C VAL A 151 15.13 13.32 -3.95
N SER A 152 15.67 14.15 -4.84
CA SER A 152 16.37 13.69 -6.03
C SER A 152 17.82 13.29 -5.73
N SER A 153 18.46 12.57 -6.66
CA SER A 153 19.85 12.10 -6.48
C SER A 153 20.88 13.23 -6.40
N CYS A 154 20.52 14.45 -6.82
CA CYS A 154 21.36 15.65 -6.62
C CYS A 154 21.21 16.26 -5.21
N ARG A 155 20.56 15.56 -4.27
CA ARG A 155 20.36 15.93 -2.86
C ARG A 155 19.48 17.17 -2.68
N GLN A 156 18.51 17.35 -3.56
CA GLN A 156 17.51 18.43 -3.47
C GLN A 156 16.19 17.86 -2.97
N VAL A 157 15.62 18.51 -1.94
CA VAL A 157 14.23 18.26 -1.55
C VAL A 157 13.36 19.07 -2.50
N GLU A 158 12.45 18.39 -3.19
CA GLU A 158 11.61 18.96 -4.22
C GLU A 158 10.14 18.75 -3.87
N SER A 159 9.32 19.78 -4.06
CA SER A 159 7.88 19.74 -3.82
C SER A 159 7.14 20.10 -5.10
N TYR A 160 6.33 19.17 -5.60
CA TYR A 160 5.57 19.28 -6.83
C TYR A 160 4.07 19.36 -6.51
N LYS A 161 3.38 20.32 -7.12
CA LYS A 161 1.90 20.38 -7.09
C LYS A 161 1.32 19.46 -8.14
#